data_AF-A0A0U3LLQ8-F1
#
_entry.id   AF-A0A0U3LLQ8-F1
#
_cell.length_a   1.000
_cell.length_b   1.000
_cell.length_c   1.000
_cell.angle_alpha   90.00
_cell.angle_beta   90.00
_cell.angle_gamma   90.00
#
_symmetry.space_group_name_H-M   'P 1'
#
loop_
_entity.id
_entity.type
_entity.pdbx_description
1 polymer ?
#
loop_
_entity_poly.entity_id
_entity_poly.type
_entity_poly.pdbx_seq_one_letter_code
_entity_poly.pdbx_strand_id
1 'polypeptide(L)'
;MRENWRSKLSVLAGASALALSAVTATPALADDAPETPVEIQLPADVQIVEGLATEPGAEIPFPADEDETTGPAGAMAAKAAPPSNTCLGATAVYGTSGCFQHNGDIVWAGDTKKDGMSAAVGVYTDYGRAAEVCVNKLGVNTWATCNKDYRETGNVRLRVLRYDGDTGKFYQPEAWSGWIPVDGKF
;
A
#
# COMPACT_ATOMS: atom_id res chain seq x y z
N MET A 1 28.20 83.46 41.60
CA MET A 1 27.42 83.01 42.77
C MET A 1 26.56 81.84 42.34
N ARG A 2 26.34 80.89 43.25
CA ARG A 2 25.77 79.56 42.99
C ARG A 2 24.28 79.65 42.65
N GLU A 3 23.87 79.07 41.53
CA GLU A 3 22.50 78.61 41.33
C GLU A 3 22.50 77.17 40.81
N ASN A 4 21.45 76.48 41.22
CA ASN A 4 21.42 75.13 41.75
C ASN A 4 20.23 74.42 41.11
N TRP A 5 20.37 73.92 39.88
CA TRP A 5 19.24 73.25 39.24
C TRP A 5 19.32 71.73 39.38
N ARG A 6 18.43 71.20 40.22
CA ARG A 6 18.13 69.77 40.34
C ARG A 6 17.47 69.28 39.04
N SER A 7 18.15 68.41 38.31
CA SER A 7 17.59 67.62 37.22
C SER A 7 16.55 66.63 37.76
N LYS A 8 15.28 66.79 37.37
CA LYS A 8 14.27 65.74 37.53
C LYS A 8 14.33 64.84 36.29
N LEU A 9 14.77 63.60 36.50
CA LEU A 9 14.68 62.50 35.56
C LEU A 9 13.20 62.16 35.33
N SER A 10 12.71 62.37 34.12
CA SER A 10 11.49 61.74 33.62
C SER A 10 11.90 60.68 32.61
N VAL A 11 11.91 59.42 33.05
CA VAL A 11 12.06 58.25 32.19
C VAL A 11 10.72 58.05 31.48
N LEU A 12 10.60 58.53 30.25
CA LEU A 12 9.55 58.10 29.34
C LEU A 12 10.07 56.88 28.59
N ALA A 13 9.61 55.71 29.02
CA ALA A 13 9.78 54.45 28.30
C ALA A 13 9.07 54.57 26.95
N GLY A 14 9.84 54.86 25.90
CA GLY A 14 9.39 54.76 24.52
C GLY A 14 9.25 53.28 24.16
N ALA A 15 8.02 52.77 24.16
CA ALA A 15 7.70 51.48 23.60
C ALA A 15 7.88 51.56 22.07
N SER A 16 8.95 50.96 21.57
CA SER A 16 9.15 50.73 20.14
C SER A 16 8.02 49.85 19.62
N ALA A 17 7.09 50.44 18.87
CA ALA A 17 6.11 49.69 18.10
C ALA A 17 6.85 48.98 16.95
N LEU A 18 7.18 47.70 17.16
CA LEU A 18 7.55 46.80 16.08
C LEU A 18 6.31 46.59 15.21
N ALA A 19 6.26 47.31 14.09
CA ALA A 19 5.33 47.02 13.01
C ALA A 19 5.70 45.64 12.45
N LEU A 20 5.08 44.59 12.99
CA LEU A 20 5.08 43.27 12.39
C LEU A 20 4.30 43.37 11.08
N SER A 21 5.02 43.49 9.97
CA SER A 21 4.45 43.21 8.64
C SER A 21 3.97 41.78 8.66
N ALA A 22 2.67 41.59 8.90
CA ALA A 22 2.00 40.32 8.71
C ALA A 22 2.06 40.01 7.22
N VAL A 23 3.08 39.25 6.81
CA VAL A 23 3.01 38.49 5.56
C VAL A 23 1.86 37.51 5.77
N THR A 24 0.69 37.86 5.25
CA THR A 24 -0.37 36.89 5.03
C THR A 24 0.15 35.93 3.98
N ALA A 25 0.87 34.89 4.42
CA ALA A 25 1.00 33.69 3.63
C ALA A 25 -0.43 33.17 3.47
N THR A 26 -1.06 33.49 2.34
CA THR A 26 -2.13 32.66 1.82
C THR A 26 -1.58 31.24 1.88
N PRO A 27 -2.19 30.32 2.64
CA PRO A 27 -1.87 28.92 2.43
C PRO A 27 -2.13 28.71 0.94
N ALA A 28 -1.11 28.27 0.22
CA ALA A 28 -1.36 27.64 -1.05
C ALA A 28 -2.35 26.53 -0.71
N LEU A 29 -3.62 26.74 -1.07
CA LEU A 29 -4.55 25.65 -1.25
C LEU A 29 -3.76 24.67 -2.11
N ALA A 30 -3.37 23.55 -1.51
CA ALA A 30 -2.92 22.41 -2.27
C ALA A 30 -4.00 22.22 -3.32
N ASP A 31 -3.64 22.50 -4.56
CA ASP A 31 -4.48 22.26 -5.72
C ASP A 31 -5.05 20.85 -5.52
N ASP A 32 -6.36 20.78 -5.46
CA ASP A 32 -7.16 19.57 -5.26
C ASP A 32 -6.81 18.63 -6.41
N ALA A 33 -5.72 17.88 -6.25
CA ALA A 33 -5.35 16.82 -7.16
C ALA A 33 -6.57 15.90 -7.17
N PRO A 34 -7.13 15.57 -8.34
CA PRO A 34 -8.37 14.82 -8.35
C PRO A 34 -8.14 13.53 -7.57
N GLU A 35 -8.86 13.35 -6.45
CA GLU A 35 -8.86 12.14 -5.62
C GLU A 35 -9.40 10.92 -6.39
N THR A 36 -9.66 11.06 -7.70
CA THR A 36 -10.12 10.00 -8.57
C THR A 36 -8.99 9.01 -8.82
N PRO A 37 -9.17 7.73 -8.45
CA PRO A 37 -8.23 6.68 -8.79
C PRO A 37 -7.94 6.67 -10.30
N VAL A 38 -6.66 6.63 -10.69
CA VAL A 38 -6.26 6.55 -12.10
C VAL A 38 -6.43 5.12 -12.57
N GLU A 39 -7.34 4.89 -13.51
CA GLU A 39 -7.62 3.58 -14.10
C GLU A 39 -6.44 3.06 -14.91
N ILE A 40 -6.19 1.75 -14.80
CA ILE A 40 -5.16 1.01 -15.51
C ILE A 40 -5.86 0.00 -16.41
N GLN A 41 -5.58 0.09 -17.71
CA GLN A 41 -6.06 -0.92 -18.66
C GLN A 41 -5.11 -2.12 -18.67
N LEU A 42 -5.64 -3.30 -18.32
CA LEU A 42 -4.93 -4.57 -18.56
C LEU A 42 -5.15 -5.05 -20.01
N PRO A 43 -4.19 -5.77 -20.59
CA PRO A 43 -4.39 -6.48 -21.86
C PRO A 43 -5.59 -7.44 -21.77
N ALA A 44 -6.34 -7.57 -22.86
CA ALA A 44 -7.59 -8.35 -22.88
C ALA A 44 -7.39 -9.86 -22.72
N ASP A 45 -6.17 -10.34 -22.94
CA ASP A 45 -5.76 -11.74 -22.78
C ASP A 45 -5.37 -12.11 -21.33
N VAL A 46 -5.37 -11.13 -20.41
CA VAL A 46 -5.11 -11.39 -19.00
C VAL A 46 -6.31 -12.07 -18.35
N GLN A 47 -6.10 -13.25 -17.78
CA GLN A 47 -7.13 -13.96 -17.03
C GLN A 47 -7.27 -13.39 -15.62
N ILE A 48 -8.49 -13.07 -15.19
CA ILE A 48 -8.75 -12.66 -13.80
C ILE A 48 -9.25 -13.89 -13.04
N VAL A 49 -8.58 -14.22 -11.94
CA VAL A 49 -8.90 -15.36 -11.07
C VAL A 49 -9.21 -14.86 -9.68
N GLU A 50 -10.30 -15.33 -9.11
CA GLU A 50 -10.64 -15.05 -7.72
C GLU A 50 -9.80 -15.96 -6.82
N GLY A 51 -9.01 -15.34 -5.94
CA GLY A 51 -8.20 -16.07 -4.98
C GLY A 51 -9.05 -16.72 -3.91
N LEU A 52 -8.61 -17.90 -3.47
CA LEU A 52 -9.27 -18.65 -2.42
C LEU A 52 -8.78 -18.18 -1.05
N ALA A 53 -9.63 -18.32 -0.03
CA ALA A 53 -9.22 -18.11 1.34
C ALA A 53 -8.04 -19.01 1.68
N THR A 54 -7.05 -18.43 2.33
CA THR A 54 -5.88 -19.18 2.75
C THR A 54 -6.30 -20.30 3.71
N GLU A 55 -5.77 -21.51 3.52
CA GLU A 55 -6.07 -22.63 4.41
C GLU A 55 -5.67 -22.31 5.87
N PRO A 56 -6.43 -22.75 6.89
CA PRO A 56 -6.09 -22.54 8.28
C PRO A 56 -4.69 -23.09 8.60
N GLY A 57 -3.74 -22.21 8.92
CA GLY A 57 -2.37 -22.58 9.27
C GLY A 57 -1.32 -22.32 8.18
N ALA A 58 -1.70 -21.78 7.02
CA ALA A 58 -0.75 -21.31 6.03
C ALA A 58 -0.13 -19.95 6.44
N GLU A 59 1.14 -19.78 6.12
CA GLU A 59 2.00 -18.70 6.61
C GLU A 59 1.91 -17.47 5.67
N ILE A 60 1.35 -16.35 6.17
CA ILE A 60 0.74 -15.25 5.36
C ILE A 60 1.68 -14.07 5.09
N PRO A 61 2.11 -13.77 3.84
CA PRO A 61 3.29 -12.98 3.46
C PRO A 61 3.66 -11.67 4.16
N PHE A 62 2.70 -10.82 4.54
CA PHE A 62 2.99 -9.53 5.20
C PHE A 62 1.88 -9.18 6.22
N PRO A 63 2.23 -8.75 7.44
CA PRO A 63 1.25 -8.18 8.36
C PRO A 63 0.78 -6.83 7.82
N ALA A 64 -0.53 -6.62 7.79
CA ALA A 64 -1.10 -5.29 7.67
C ALA A 64 -0.96 -4.60 9.04
N ASP A 65 -0.43 -3.37 9.08
CA ASP A 65 -0.28 -2.62 10.32
C ASP A 65 -1.61 -2.55 11.08
N GLU A 66 -1.65 -3.13 12.28
CA GLU A 66 -2.82 -3.17 13.15
C GLU A 66 -2.66 -2.19 14.32
N ASP A 67 -3.38 -1.06 14.20
CA ASP A 67 -3.70 -0.18 15.32
C ASP A 67 -4.90 -0.76 16.11
N GLU A 68 -4.89 -0.52 17.43
CA GLU A 68 -5.61 -1.22 18.49
C GLU A 68 -7.14 -1.39 18.35
N THR A 69 -7.67 -2.54 18.78
CA THR A 69 -8.63 -2.64 19.92
C THR A 69 -9.23 -4.05 20.05
N THR A 70 -9.25 -4.53 21.28
CA THR A 70 -9.67 -5.84 21.80
C THR A 70 -11.20 -6.04 21.88
N GLY A 71 -11.69 -7.25 21.56
CA GLY A 71 -13.03 -7.74 21.91
C GLY A 71 -13.32 -9.15 21.36
N PRO A 72 -13.87 -10.11 22.13
CA PRO A 72 -13.93 -11.52 21.72
C PRO A 72 -15.26 -11.95 21.08
N ALA A 73 -15.17 -13.10 20.38
CA ALA A 73 -16.24 -14.00 19.93
C ALA A 73 -16.92 -13.70 18.57
N GLY A 74 -16.47 -14.47 17.58
CA GLY A 74 -17.04 -14.63 16.25
C GLY A 74 -15.91 -15.20 15.40
N ALA A 75 -16.12 -16.29 14.68
CA ALA A 75 -15.09 -16.93 13.86
C ALA A 75 -14.50 -15.91 12.86
N MET A 76 -13.39 -15.28 13.22
CA MET A 76 -12.71 -14.32 12.36
C MET A 76 -11.69 -15.08 11.54
N ALA A 77 -11.84 -14.97 10.22
CA ALA A 77 -10.80 -15.30 9.27
C ALA A 77 -9.45 -14.75 9.77
N ALA A 78 -8.42 -15.57 9.66
CA ALA A 78 -7.15 -15.45 10.39
C ALA A 78 -6.60 -14.01 10.43
N LYS A 79 -6.45 -13.49 11.66
CA LYS A 79 -5.61 -12.33 11.98
C LYS A 79 -4.15 -12.78 11.79
N ALA A 80 -3.46 -12.24 10.79
CA ALA A 80 -2.20 -12.78 10.29
C ALA A 80 -0.98 -12.38 11.13
N ALA A 81 -0.14 -13.36 11.47
CA ALA A 81 1.21 -13.20 12.01
C ALA A 81 2.26 -13.20 10.86
N PRO A 82 3.50 -12.70 11.06
CA PRO A 82 4.44 -12.41 9.97
C PRO A 82 5.15 -13.66 9.41
N PRO A 83 5.48 -13.70 8.10
CA PRO A 83 6.35 -14.72 7.55
C PRO A 83 7.54 -14.11 6.82
N SER A 84 8.71 -14.29 7.40
CA SER A 84 9.94 -13.88 6.76
C SER A 84 10.49 -14.91 5.76
N ASN A 85 9.94 -16.15 5.71
CA ASN A 85 10.64 -17.29 5.08
C ASN A 85 9.91 -17.94 3.87
N THR A 86 8.68 -17.55 3.54
CA THR A 86 7.87 -18.25 2.51
C THR A 86 7.86 -17.56 1.14
N CYS A 87 8.14 -16.25 1.11
CA CYS A 87 8.10 -15.44 -0.10
C CYS A 87 9.45 -15.37 -0.78
N LEU A 88 9.54 -15.89 -1.99
CA LEU A 88 10.74 -15.82 -2.81
C LEU A 88 10.86 -14.46 -3.52
N GLY A 89 9.72 -13.86 -3.86
CA GLY A 89 9.66 -12.49 -4.35
C GLY A 89 8.37 -11.83 -3.95
N ALA A 90 8.46 -10.53 -3.61
CA ALA A 90 7.34 -9.76 -3.14
C ALA A 90 7.39 -8.33 -3.67
N THR A 91 6.22 -7.71 -3.73
CA THR A 91 6.06 -6.30 -4.08
C THR A 91 4.77 -5.79 -3.43
N ALA A 92 4.70 -4.51 -3.11
CA ALA A 92 3.55 -3.92 -2.46
C ALA A 92 3.35 -2.48 -2.92
N VAL A 93 2.09 -2.05 -2.92
CA VAL A 93 1.63 -0.70 -3.17
C VAL A 93 0.55 -0.36 -2.15
N TYR A 94 0.07 0.89 -2.17
CA TYR A 94 -1.08 1.26 -1.36
C TYR A 94 -2.27 0.30 -1.61
N GLY A 95 -2.76 -0.33 -0.55
CA GLY A 95 -3.93 -1.24 -0.59
C GLY A 95 -3.60 -2.69 -0.97
N THR A 96 -2.50 -2.94 -1.66
CA THR A 96 -2.22 -4.27 -2.23
C THR A 96 -0.80 -4.74 -1.93
N SER A 97 -0.68 -5.96 -1.41
CA SER A 97 0.58 -6.67 -1.26
C SER A 97 0.55 -7.97 -2.07
N GLY A 98 1.65 -8.27 -2.75
CA GLY A 98 1.82 -9.47 -3.57
C GLY A 98 3.05 -10.26 -3.17
N CYS A 99 2.93 -11.58 -3.13
CA CYS A 99 4.05 -12.49 -2.90
C CYS A 99 3.94 -13.75 -3.77
N PHE A 100 5.09 -14.23 -4.22
CA PHE A 100 5.23 -15.53 -4.90
C PHE A 100 6.00 -16.49 -4.00
N GLN A 101 5.43 -17.68 -3.83
CA GLN A 101 6.03 -18.80 -3.12
C GLN A 101 6.33 -19.91 -4.12
N HIS A 102 7.61 -20.26 -4.27
CA HIS A 102 8.06 -21.26 -5.24
C HIS A 102 7.59 -22.69 -4.91
N ASN A 103 7.55 -23.07 -3.63
CA ASN A 103 7.13 -24.40 -3.22
C ASN A 103 5.60 -24.52 -3.29
N GLY A 104 5.10 -24.97 -4.44
CA GLY A 104 3.68 -25.08 -4.75
C GLY A 104 3.13 -23.96 -5.63
N ASP A 105 4.00 -23.11 -6.19
CA ASP A 105 3.65 -22.06 -7.15
C ASP A 105 2.48 -21.16 -6.70
N ILE A 106 2.54 -20.73 -5.44
CA ILE A 106 1.46 -20.01 -4.79
C ILE A 106 1.66 -18.52 -4.95
N VAL A 107 0.66 -17.87 -5.55
CA VAL A 107 0.54 -16.42 -5.64
C VAL A 107 -0.35 -15.95 -4.52
N TRP A 108 0.16 -15.02 -3.73
CA TRP A 108 -0.52 -14.45 -2.59
C TRP A 108 -0.94 -13.02 -2.90
N ALA A 109 -2.22 -12.72 -2.72
CA ALA A 109 -2.82 -11.40 -2.88
C ALA A 109 -3.36 -10.91 -1.53
N GLY A 110 -2.71 -9.91 -0.95
CA GLY A 110 -3.06 -9.34 0.35
C GLY A 110 -3.73 -7.99 0.20
N ASP A 111 -4.92 -7.85 0.74
CA ASP A 111 -5.61 -6.56 0.87
C ASP A 111 -5.24 -5.94 2.20
N THR A 112 -4.64 -4.75 2.16
CA THR A 112 -4.02 -4.11 3.33
C THR A 112 -4.71 -2.82 3.76
N LYS A 113 -5.71 -2.34 3.01
CA LYS A 113 -6.39 -1.06 3.30
C LYS A 113 -7.89 -1.15 3.11
N LYS A 114 -8.62 -0.52 4.02
CA LYS A 114 -10.08 -0.41 3.93
C LYS A 114 -10.48 0.77 3.03
N ASP A 115 -10.21 0.65 1.74
CA ASP A 115 -10.50 1.69 0.74
C ASP A 115 -11.65 1.33 -0.22
N GLY A 116 -12.31 0.18 0.02
CA GLY A 116 -13.38 -0.33 -0.83
C GLY A 116 -12.88 -1.04 -2.09
N MET A 117 -11.57 -1.15 -2.26
CA MET A 117 -10.93 -1.86 -3.36
C MET A 117 -10.45 -3.23 -2.89
N SER A 118 -10.38 -4.18 -3.82
CA SER A 118 -9.75 -5.47 -3.62
C SER A 118 -8.28 -5.43 -4.03
N ALA A 119 -7.45 -6.23 -3.36
CA ALA A 119 -6.08 -6.46 -3.80
C ALA A 119 -6.03 -7.31 -5.08
N ALA A 120 -5.19 -6.91 -6.04
CA ALA A 120 -4.98 -7.64 -7.29
C ALA A 120 -3.49 -7.83 -7.59
N VAL A 121 -3.10 -9.07 -7.84
CA VAL A 121 -1.71 -9.45 -8.15
C VAL A 121 -1.65 -10.13 -9.51
N GLY A 122 -1.19 -9.40 -10.52
CA GLY A 122 -0.88 -9.93 -11.83
C GLY A 122 0.42 -10.72 -11.84
N VAL A 123 0.45 -11.86 -12.54
CA VAL A 123 1.62 -12.71 -12.72
C VAL A 123 1.92 -12.84 -14.20
N TYR A 124 3.13 -12.45 -14.56
CA TYR A 124 3.64 -12.43 -15.93
C TYR A 124 4.82 -13.38 -16.03
N THR A 125 4.94 -14.10 -17.15
CA THR A 125 6.02 -15.08 -17.36
C THR A 125 6.95 -14.63 -18.47
N ASP A 126 8.21 -15.03 -18.41
CA ASP A 126 9.19 -14.79 -19.47
C ASP A 126 9.09 -15.79 -20.64
N TYR A 127 8.33 -16.88 -20.46
CA TYR A 127 8.18 -17.96 -21.44
C TYR A 127 6.85 -17.91 -22.22
N GLY A 128 6.17 -16.76 -22.23
CA GLY A 128 5.03 -16.50 -23.11
C GLY A 128 3.71 -17.17 -22.69
N ARG A 129 3.58 -17.58 -21.42
CA ARG A 129 2.28 -17.99 -20.87
C ARG A 129 1.38 -16.76 -20.71
N ALA A 130 0.08 -16.93 -20.98
CA ALA A 130 -0.93 -15.91 -20.69
C ALA A 130 -0.84 -15.46 -19.23
N ALA A 131 -0.82 -14.15 -19.03
CA ALA A 131 -0.77 -13.55 -17.71
C ALA A 131 -2.10 -13.76 -16.97
N GLU A 132 -2.02 -13.83 -15.65
CA GLU A 132 -3.17 -14.02 -14.78
C GLU A 132 -3.14 -13.03 -13.63
N VAL A 133 -4.29 -12.59 -13.15
CA VAL A 133 -4.42 -11.71 -11.98
C VAL A 133 -5.17 -12.43 -10.89
N CYS A 134 -4.50 -12.64 -9.76
CA CYS A 134 -5.09 -13.14 -8.54
C CYS A 134 -5.76 -11.98 -7.79
N VAL A 135 -7.07 -12.03 -7.60
CA VAL A 135 -7.84 -10.99 -6.89
C VAL A 135 -8.28 -11.51 -5.53
N ASN A 136 -8.02 -10.73 -4.48
CA ASN A 136 -8.52 -10.99 -3.14
C ASN A 136 -9.86 -10.28 -2.90
N LYS A 137 -10.96 -11.05 -2.93
CA LYS A 137 -12.32 -10.57 -2.61
C LYS A 137 -12.76 -10.84 -1.17
N LEU A 138 -11.86 -11.31 -0.31
CA LEU A 138 -12.16 -11.69 1.07
C LEU A 138 -12.23 -10.46 2.00
N GLY A 139 -11.78 -9.31 1.53
CA GLY A 139 -11.86 -8.01 2.20
C GLY A 139 -10.55 -7.56 2.84
N VAL A 140 -10.59 -6.41 3.51
CA VAL A 140 -9.40 -5.79 4.12
C VAL A 140 -8.72 -6.69 5.17
N ASN A 141 -7.39 -6.61 5.22
CA ASN A 141 -6.51 -7.36 6.13
C ASN A 141 -6.62 -8.88 5.97
N THR A 142 -7.01 -9.33 4.78
CA THR A 142 -7.05 -10.74 4.42
C THR A 142 -6.06 -11.05 3.32
N TRP A 143 -5.83 -12.33 3.12
CA TRP A 143 -4.99 -12.86 2.06
C TRP A 143 -5.74 -13.94 1.30
N ALA A 144 -5.68 -13.83 -0.02
CA ALA A 144 -6.17 -14.84 -0.93
C ALA A 144 -4.99 -15.48 -1.68
N THR A 145 -5.16 -16.76 -2.03
CA THR A 145 -4.16 -17.50 -2.79
C THR A 145 -4.69 -17.95 -4.14
N CYS A 146 -3.84 -17.86 -5.16
CA CYS A 146 -4.06 -18.48 -6.45
C CYS A 146 -2.88 -19.40 -6.73
N ASN A 147 -3.17 -20.69 -6.89
CA ASN A 147 -2.17 -21.69 -7.25
C ASN A 147 -2.21 -21.92 -8.76
N LYS A 148 -1.04 -21.94 -9.39
CA LYS A 148 -0.92 -22.27 -10.80
C LYS A 148 0.43 -22.91 -11.09
N ASP A 149 0.44 -24.13 -11.64
CA ASP A 149 1.69 -24.82 -11.99
C ASP A 149 2.48 -24.05 -13.04
N TYR A 150 3.57 -23.38 -12.66
CA TYR A 150 4.49 -22.66 -13.54
C TYR A 150 5.61 -23.59 -14.04
N ARG A 151 6.33 -23.14 -15.06
CA ARG A 151 7.46 -23.91 -15.60
C ARG A 151 8.68 -23.63 -14.73
N GLU A 152 9.22 -24.66 -14.07
CA GLU A 152 10.41 -24.59 -13.20
C GLU A 152 11.60 -23.82 -13.80
N THR A 153 11.83 -23.96 -15.11
CA THR A 153 12.95 -23.29 -15.80
C THR A 153 12.65 -21.84 -16.19
N GLY A 154 11.49 -21.30 -15.82
CA GLY A 154 11.03 -19.97 -16.17
C GLY A 154 11.12 -18.99 -15.02
N ASN A 155 10.77 -17.75 -15.31
CA ASN A 155 10.67 -16.69 -14.33
C ASN A 155 9.27 -16.10 -14.31
N VAL A 156 8.82 -15.72 -13.12
CA VAL A 156 7.58 -14.97 -12.91
C VAL A 156 7.89 -13.54 -12.48
N ARG A 157 7.00 -12.62 -12.82
CA ARG A 157 7.05 -11.24 -12.36
C ARG A 157 5.67 -10.84 -11.86
N LEU A 158 5.64 -10.29 -10.66
CA LEU A 158 4.42 -9.82 -10.03
C LEU A 158 4.15 -8.36 -10.42
N ARG A 159 2.88 -8.04 -10.61
CA ARG A 159 2.35 -6.68 -10.76
C ARG A 159 1.24 -6.49 -9.73
N VAL A 160 1.44 -5.60 -8.77
CA VAL A 160 0.43 -5.30 -7.75
C VAL A 160 -0.37 -4.06 -8.14
N LEU A 161 -1.69 -4.17 -8.00
CA LEU A 161 -2.69 -3.20 -8.43
C LEU A 161 -3.85 -3.21 -7.44
N ARG A 162 -4.69 -2.17 -7.48
CA ARG A 162 -6.01 -2.21 -6.85
C ARG A 162 -7.07 -2.58 -7.87
N TYR A 163 -8.08 -3.34 -7.44
CA TYR A 163 -9.18 -3.82 -8.28
C TYR A 163 -10.52 -3.42 -7.69
N ASP A 164 -11.39 -2.85 -8.51
CA ASP A 164 -12.77 -2.57 -8.14
C ASP A 164 -13.63 -3.77 -8.55
N GLY A 165 -14.18 -4.45 -7.53
CA GLY A 165 -15.03 -5.62 -7.73
C GLY A 165 -16.38 -5.34 -8.40
N ASP A 166 -16.87 -4.11 -8.30
CA ASP A 166 -18.15 -3.70 -8.86
C ASP A 166 -18.02 -3.31 -10.34
N THR A 167 -16.94 -2.58 -10.69
CA THR A 167 -16.72 -2.11 -12.07
C THR A 167 -15.81 -3.02 -12.90
N GLY A 168 -15.07 -3.94 -12.27
CA GLY A 168 -14.11 -4.82 -12.95
C GLY A 168 -12.84 -4.11 -13.42
N LYS A 169 -12.51 -2.96 -12.82
CA LYS A 169 -11.43 -2.07 -13.26
C LYS A 169 -10.23 -2.12 -12.32
N PHE A 170 -9.06 -1.81 -12.86
CA PHE A 170 -7.80 -1.74 -12.11
C PHE A 170 -7.37 -0.30 -11.93
N TYR A 171 -6.69 0.00 -10.83
CA TYR A 171 -6.31 1.38 -10.51
C TYR A 171 -4.90 1.47 -9.92
N GLN A 172 -4.25 2.61 -10.16
CA GLN A 172 -3.01 3.01 -9.52
C GLN A 172 -3.18 3.14 -7.99
N PRO A 173 -2.10 3.09 -7.20
CA PRO A 173 -0.71 2.89 -7.63
C PRO A 173 -0.42 1.46 -8.10
N GLU A 174 0.49 1.31 -9.06
CA GLU A 174 1.03 0.03 -9.48
C GLU A 174 2.51 -0.13 -9.10
N ALA A 175 2.93 -1.36 -8.84
CA ALA A 175 4.34 -1.71 -8.76
C ALA A 175 4.58 -3.07 -9.37
N TRP A 176 5.82 -3.27 -9.81
CA TRP A 176 6.30 -4.51 -10.38
C TRP A 176 7.42 -5.07 -9.51
N SER A 177 7.44 -6.38 -9.30
CA SER A 177 8.61 -7.04 -8.75
C SER A 177 9.75 -7.11 -9.79
N GLY A 178 10.93 -7.56 -9.34
CA GLY A 178 11.91 -8.14 -10.26
C GLY A 178 11.42 -9.47 -10.85
N TRP A 179 12.21 -10.06 -11.75
CA TRP A 179 11.98 -11.45 -12.18
C TRP A 179 12.36 -12.41 -11.04
N ILE A 180 11.48 -13.38 -10.81
CA ILE A 180 11.56 -14.33 -9.71
C ILE A 180 11.66 -15.73 -10.35
N PRO A 181 12.74 -16.49 -10.09
CA PRO A 181 12.89 -17.82 -10.63
C PRO A 181 11.85 -18.76 -10.02
N VAL A 182 11.15 -19.53 -10.87
CA VAL A 182 10.11 -20.46 -10.42
C VAL A 182 10.71 -21.58 -9.58
N ASP A 183 11.89 -22.08 -9.92
CA ASP A 183 12.58 -23.13 -9.17
C ASP A 183 13.16 -22.67 -7.81
N GLY A 184 13.03 -21.39 -7.49
CA GLY A 184 13.49 -20.78 -6.25
C GLY A 184 15.01 -20.64 -6.10
N LYS A 185 15.78 -20.85 -7.16
CA LYS A 185 17.25 -20.68 -7.13
C LYS A 185 17.63 -19.28 -7.60
N PHE A 186 18.04 -18.44 -6.66
CA PHE A 186 18.65 -17.12 -6.93
C PHE A 186 20.17 -17.20 -7.10
#